data_AF-A0A0G3G0K2-F1
#
_entry.id   AF-A0A0G3G0K2-F1
#
_cell.length_a   1.000
_cell.length_b   1.000
_cell.length_c   1.000
_cell.angle_alpha   90.00
_cell.angle_beta   90.00
_cell.angle_gamma   90.00
#
_symmetry.space_group_name_H-M   'P 1'
#
loop_
_entity.id
_entity.type
_entity.pdbx_description
1 polymer ?
#
loop_
_entity_poly.entity_id
_entity_poly.type
_entity_poly.pdbx_seq_one_letter_code
_entity_poly.pdbx_strand_id
1 'polypeptide(L)'
;MSRTPVEDPKGVEEEALRPFYVGKGSWHWISAEQAEQAQALASGKWADALTGIDLPWLCWNVQSDWCLVQQRMVASAGWTPIVGFDPRIGPPPLIEGARLVDFNEGLDLPAMSMMFPIEFAWLFAPRLAFWHSDLLVREPLFRRLSDRFKSLRDGQTEAVDMRLGWLRRLRGHYGRYWELIGCTTRQASLDQFNAGCGWWRHPMAHPNAPTGPQATSRKKYMKDHGVGILMWDEQAGGDVVAINPGPLHEGHCTRIGNPHYRKTSPTDARRDLSKDLPSNYDLREVCAQLGLSHFLGPPGSSD
;
A
#
# COMPACT_ATOMS: atom_id res chain seq x y z
N MET A 1 7.79 23.88 -48.10
CA MET A 1 7.89 24.15 -46.65
C MET A 1 7.25 22.98 -45.92
N SER A 2 8.08 22.12 -45.33
CA SER A 2 7.63 20.98 -44.53
C SER A 2 7.00 21.52 -43.24
N ARG A 3 5.73 21.18 -42.98
CA ARG A 3 5.10 21.49 -41.68
C ARG A 3 5.61 20.46 -40.69
N THR A 4 6.43 20.90 -39.74
CA THR A 4 6.79 20.12 -38.57
C THR A 4 5.49 19.69 -37.85
N PRO A 5 5.31 18.40 -37.50
CA PRO A 5 4.14 17.97 -36.75
C PRO A 5 4.13 18.72 -35.41
N VAL A 6 3.01 19.34 -35.07
CA VAL A 6 2.79 19.87 -33.73
C VAL A 6 2.49 18.66 -32.85
N GLU A 7 3.46 18.25 -32.03
CA GLU A 7 3.26 17.22 -31.02
C GLU A 7 2.10 17.63 -30.09
N ASP A 8 1.18 16.71 -29.82
CA ASP A 8 0.07 16.94 -28.90
C ASP A 8 0.63 17.08 -27.47
N PRO A 9 0.58 18.28 -26.86
CA PRO A 9 1.19 18.52 -25.56
C PRO A 9 0.56 17.67 -24.45
N LYS A 10 -0.67 17.17 -24.62
CA LYS A 10 -1.29 16.26 -23.64
C LYS A 10 -0.67 14.86 -23.65
N GLY A 11 -0.34 14.34 -24.83
CA GLY A 11 0.31 13.03 -24.96
C GLY A 11 1.72 13.03 -24.39
N VAL A 12 2.46 14.14 -24.55
CA VAL A 12 3.81 14.30 -23.99
C VAL A 12 3.78 14.37 -22.46
N GLU A 13 2.81 15.07 -21.87
CA GLU A 13 2.66 15.15 -20.41
C GLU A 13 2.22 13.81 -19.79
N GLU A 14 1.32 13.06 -20.44
CA GLU A 14 0.92 11.73 -19.95
C GLU A 14 2.08 10.72 -19.99
N GLU A 15 2.88 10.72 -21.05
CA GLU A 15 4.05 9.84 -21.16
C GLU A 15 5.11 10.16 -20.10
N ALA A 16 5.33 11.45 -19.82
CA ALA A 16 6.23 11.89 -18.75
C ALA A 16 5.76 11.46 -17.34
N LEU A 17 4.45 11.31 -17.13
CA LEU A 17 3.87 10.90 -15.85
C LEU A 17 3.69 9.38 -15.71
N ARG A 18 3.74 8.63 -16.80
CA ARG A 18 3.58 7.16 -16.81
C ARG A 18 4.43 6.47 -15.74
N PRO A 19 5.75 6.73 -15.59
CA PRO A 19 6.56 6.04 -14.58
C PRO A 19 6.08 6.26 -13.14
N PHE A 20 5.55 7.45 -12.83
CA PHE A 20 4.96 7.74 -11.52
C PHE A 20 3.67 6.97 -11.28
N TYR A 21 2.84 6.81 -12.32
CA TYR A 21 1.63 6.01 -12.21
C TYR A 21 1.92 4.51 -12.08
N VAL A 22 2.96 4.01 -12.76
CA VAL A 22 3.46 2.63 -12.58
C VAL A 22 3.88 2.43 -11.14
N GLY A 23 4.75 3.29 -10.60
CA GLY A 23 5.21 3.20 -9.22
C GLY A 23 4.12 3.36 -8.16
N LYS A 24 3.03 4.05 -8.51
CA LYS A 24 1.82 4.09 -7.67
C LYS A 24 0.97 2.82 -7.72
N GLY A 25 1.34 1.80 -8.49
CA GLY A 25 0.61 0.54 -8.58
C GLY A 25 -0.66 0.64 -9.40
N SER A 26 -0.53 0.72 -10.72
CA SER A 26 -1.66 0.81 -11.64
C SER A 26 -1.48 -0.10 -12.85
N TRP A 27 -2.34 -1.10 -12.98
CA TRP A 27 -2.34 -2.03 -14.11
C TRP A 27 -2.54 -1.35 -15.47
N HIS A 28 -3.20 -0.20 -15.49
CA HIS A 28 -3.40 0.55 -16.73
C HIS A 28 -2.11 1.13 -17.33
N TRP A 29 -1.09 1.37 -16.51
CA TRP A 29 0.12 2.11 -16.92
C TRP A 29 1.36 1.24 -17.04
N ILE A 30 1.40 0.09 -16.37
CA ILE A 30 2.53 -0.83 -16.43
C ILE A 30 2.55 -1.58 -17.77
N SER A 31 3.73 -1.80 -18.36
CA SER A 31 3.86 -2.72 -19.50
C SER A 31 3.93 -4.19 -19.03
N ALA A 32 3.70 -5.14 -19.93
CA ALA A 32 3.87 -6.56 -19.63
C ALA A 32 5.31 -6.87 -19.17
N GLU A 33 6.31 -6.34 -19.87
CA GLU A 33 7.73 -6.50 -19.52
C GLU A 33 8.05 -5.98 -18.12
N GLN A 34 7.55 -4.80 -17.75
CA GLN A 34 7.74 -4.27 -16.39
C GLN A 34 7.03 -5.13 -15.32
N ALA A 35 5.86 -5.67 -15.63
CA ALA A 35 5.14 -6.56 -14.71
C ALA A 35 5.84 -7.92 -14.56
N GLU A 36 6.43 -8.46 -15.63
CA GLU A 36 7.27 -9.67 -15.59
C GLU A 36 8.54 -9.43 -14.79
N GLN A 37 9.21 -8.29 -15.01
CA GLN A 37 10.38 -7.88 -14.26
C GLN A 37 10.06 -7.74 -12.76
N ALA A 38 8.94 -7.10 -12.40
CA ALA A 38 8.50 -7.00 -11.01
C ALA A 38 8.25 -8.37 -10.37
N GLN A 39 7.64 -9.32 -11.09
CA GLN A 39 7.46 -10.69 -10.63
C GLN A 39 8.80 -11.44 -10.47
N ALA A 40 9.75 -11.23 -11.37
CA ALA A 40 11.10 -11.82 -11.27
C ALA A 40 11.85 -11.28 -10.04
N LEU A 41 11.78 -9.98 -9.79
CA LEU A 41 12.36 -9.36 -8.58
C LEU A 41 11.69 -9.88 -7.30
N ALA A 42 10.36 -10.01 -7.33
CA ALA A 42 9.58 -10.54 -6.22
C ALA A 42 9.93 -12.00 -5.89
N SER A 43 10.01 -12.86 -6.91
CA SER A 43 10.35 -14.29 -6.73
C SER A 43 11.82 -14.54 -6.42
N GLY A 44 12.71 -13.60 -6.75
CA GLY A 44 14.14 -13.65 -6.42
C GLY A 44 14.49 -12.76 -5.24
N LYS A 45 15.05 -11.58 -5.52
CA LYS A 45 15.63 -10.66 -4.53
C LYS A 45 14.72 -10.39 -3.32
N TRP A 46 13.43 -10.15 -3.53
CA TRP A 46 12.52 -9.85 -2.41
C TRP A 46 12.26 -11.10 -1.56
N ALA A 47 12.07 -12.27 -2.18
CA ALA A 47 11.90 -13.54 -1.47
C ALA A 47 13.17 -13.90 -0.67
N ASP A 48 14.34 -13.74 -1.27
CA ASP A 48 15.63 -14.00 -0.62
C ASP A 48 15.79 -13.15 0.65
N ALA A 49 15.45 -11.86 0.57
CA ALA A 49 15.51 -10.93 1.70
C ALA A 49 14.57 -11.29 2.86
N LEU A 50 13.52 -12.08 2.59
CA LEU A 50 12.55 -12.54 3.58
C LEU A 50 12.75 -14.00 4.01
N THR A 51 13.83 -14.65 3.59
CA THR A 51 14.12 -16.04 3.94
C THR A 51 14.13 -16.23 5.46
N GLY A 52 13.34 -17.19 5.96
CA GLY A 52 13.23 -17.52 7.39
C GLY A 52 12.36 -16.56 8.20
N ILE A 53 11.58 -15.68 7.57
CA ILE A 53 10.67 -14.75 8.25
C ILE A 53 9.22 -15.21 8.08
N ASP A 54 8.62 -15.67 9.18
CA ASP A 54 7.24 -16.17 9.18
C ASP A 54 6.18 -15.05 9.29
N LEU A 55 6.53 -13.97 10.00
CA LEU A 55 5.64 -12.86 10.31
C LEU A 55 6.22 -11.53 9.81
N PRO A 56 6.32 -11.30 8.49
CA PRO A 56 6.80 -10.03 7.95
C PRO A 56 5.70 -8.96 7.98
N TRP A 57 6.06 -7.75 8.39
CA TRP A 57 5.18 -6.59 8.36
C TRP A 57 5.84 -5.44 7.60
N LEU A 58 5.24 -5.03 6.48
CA LEU A 58 5.72 -3.93 5.65
C LEU A 58 5.55 -2.58 6.35
N CYS A 59 6.68 -1.93 6.65
CA CYS A 59 6.79 -0.54 7.08
C CYS A 59 7.29 0.28 5.88
N TRP A 60 6.51 1.23 5.39
CA TRP A 60 6.88 2.01 4.20
C TRP A 60 7.41 3.39 4.56
N ASN A 61 8.67 3.67 4.22
CA ASN A 61 9.30 4.93 4.54
C ASN A 61 8.89 6.05 3.57
N VAL A 62 8.25 7.06 4.14
CA VAL A 62 8.12 8.40 3.53
C VAL A 62 8.70 9.48 4.45
N GLN A 63 8.96 9.16 5.72
CA GLN A 63 9.63 10.01 6.70
C GLN A 63 10.25 9.06 7.76
N SER A 64 11.55 9.24 8.03
CA SER A 64 12.34 8.26 8.78
C SER A 64 11.90 8.05 10.23
N ASP A 65 11.55 9.10 10.95
CA ASP A 65 11.10 9.00 12.35
C ASP A 65 9.74 8.32 12.48
N TRP A 66 8.81 8.63 11.56
CA TRP A 66 7.53 7.95 11.46
C TRP A 66 7.74 6.47 11.20
N CYS A 67 8.59 6.14 10.23
CA CYS A 67 8.92 4.76 9.92
C CYS A 67 9.58 4.05 11.12
N LEU A 68 10.45 4.71 11.87
CA LEU A 68 11.08 4.15 13.07
C LEU A 68 10.06 3.85 14.19
N VAL A 69 9.09 4.73 14.43
CA VAL A 69 7.98 4.45 15.36
C VAL A 69 7.22 3.20 14.91
N GLN A 70 6.91 3.12 13.61
CA GLN A 70 6.20 1.98 13.05
C GLN A 70 6.99 0.66 13.18
N GLN A 71 8.29 0.69 12.86
CA GLN A 71 9.17 -0.47 13.04
C GLN A 71 9.17 -0.97 14.49
N ARG A 72 9.29 -0.06 15.47
CA ARG A 72 9.32 -0.41 16.90
C ARG A 72 7.98 -0.99 17.35
N MET A 73 6.86 -0.43 16.88
CA MET A 73 5.53 -0.99 17.13
C MET A 73 5.44 -2.42 16.59
N VAL A 74 5.77 -2.63 15.31
CA VAL A 74 5.78 -3.96 14.67
C VAL A 74 6.60 -4.96 15.49
N ALA A 75 7.84 -4.63 15.82
CA ALA A 75 8.71 -5.49 16.61
C ALA A 75 8.12 -5.82 17.99
N SER A 76 7.53 -4.83 18.68
CA SER A 76 6.89 -5.04 19.99
C SER A 76 5.70 -6.00 19.96
N ALA A 77 5.10 -6.22 18.79
CA ALA A 77 4.00 -7.16 18.60
C ALA A 77 4.45 -8.54 18.09
N GLY A 78 5.76 -8.78 18.02
CA GLY A 78 6.35 -10.07 17.61
C GLY A 78 6.36 -10.30 16.09
N TRP A 79 6.29 -9.23 15.30
CA TRP A 79 6.46 -9.29 13.85
C TRP A 79 7.84 -8.76 13.47
N THR A 80 8.36 -9.18 12.32
CA THR A 80 9.60 -8.65 11.76
C THR A 80 9.29 -7.45 10.87
N PRO A 81 9.81 -6.24 11.16
CA PRO A 81 9.64 -5.10 10.27
C PRO A 81 10.39 -5.34 8.96
N ILE A 82 9.64 -5.34 7.86
CA ILE A 82 10.18 -5.29 6.50
C ILE A 82 10.07 -3.85 6.04
N VAL A 83 11.20 -3.19 5.84
CA VAL A 83 11.28 -1.76 5.55
C VAL A 83 11.46 -1.57 4.05
N GLY A 84 10.44 -1.02 3.40
CA GLY A 84 10.51 -0.50 2.03
C GLY A 84 10.49 1.03 2.05
N PHE A 85 10.76 1.68 0.92
CA PHE A 85 10.83 3.14 0.87
C PHE A 85 10.47 3.70 -0.50
N ASP A 86 9.98 4.95 -0.49
CA ASP A 86 9.91 5.74 -1.72
C ASP A 86 11.34 6.14 -2.15
N PRO A 87 11.77 5.86 -3.39
CA PRO A 87 13.14 6.10 -3.86
C PRO A 87 13.56 7.57 -3.78
N ARG A 88 12.60 8.51 -3.69
CA ARG A 88 12.89 9.95 -3.49
C ARG A 88 13.48 10.26 -2.12
N ILE A 89 13.24 9.38 -1.14
CA ILE A 89 13.61 9.57 0.27
C ILE A 89 14.75 8.64 0.66
N GLY A 90 14.75 7.43 0.11
CA GLY A 90 15.72 6.40 0.48
C GLY A 90 15.37 5.67 1.78
N PRO A 91 16.24 4.75 2.22
CA PRO A 91 16.00 3.93 3.40
C PRO A 91 16.09 4.75 4.69
N PRO A 92 15.24 4.48 5.70
CA PRO A 92 15.40 5.04 7.04
C PRO A 92 16.43 4.23 7.85
N PRO A 93 16.85 4.71 9.03
CA PRO A 93 17.52 3.86 10.00
C PRO A 93 16.67 2.62 10.34
N LEU A 94 17.34 1.51 10.61
CA LEU A 94 16.70 0.24 10.94
C LEU A 94 16.84 -0.05 12.43
N ILE A 95 15.76 -0.54 13.03
CA ILE A 95 15.88 -1.16 14.37
C ILE A 95 16.49 -2.55 14.27
N GLU A 96 17.00 -3.07 15.39
CA GLU A 96 17.50 -4.43 15.47
C GLU A 96 16.43 -5.45 15.01
N GLY A 97 16.83 -6.39 14.17
CA GLY A 97 15.96 -7.43 13.61
C GLY A 97 15.14 -7.01 12.38
N ALA A 98 15.01 -5.71 12.10
CA ALA A 98 14.35 -5.22 10.90
C ALA A 98 15.15 -5.59 9.63
N ARG A 99 14.45 -5.69 8.50
CA ARG A 99 15.03 -6.04 7.19
C ARG A 99 14.69 -4.98 6.17
N LEU A 100 15.70 -4.42 5.52
CA LEU A 100 15.50 -3.48 4.42
C LEU A 100 15.32 -4.24 3.11
N VAL A 101 14.34 -3.82 2.31
CA VAL A 101 14.15 -4.28 0.93
C VAL A 101 13.97 -3.05 0.04
N ASP A 102 14.89 -2.86 -0.90
CA ASP A 102 14.69 -1.90 -1.98
C ASP A 102 13.79 -2.52 -3.05
N PHE A 103 12.50 -2.28 -2.93
CA PHE A 103 11.50 -2.76 -3.89
C PHE A 103 11.61 -2.07 -5.25
N ASN A 104 12.35 -0.97 -5.37
CA ASN A 104 12.55 -0.24 -6.62
C ASN A 104 13.85 -0.63 -7.35
N GLU A 105 14.75 -1.36 -6.69
CA GLU A 105 16.03 -1.78 -7.28
C GLU A 105 15.80 -2.61 -8.56
N GLY A 106 16.27 -2.08 -9.69
CA GLY A 106 16.14 -2.69 -11.02
C GLY A 106 14.89 -2.25 -11.78
N LEU A 107 13.88 -1.66 -11.13
CA LEU A 107 12.73 -1.04 -11.81
C LEU A 107 12.97 0.44 -12.11
N ASP A 108 13.83 1.09 -11.32
CA ASP A 108 14.30 2.47 -11.49
C ASP A 108 13.15 3.49 -11.65
N LEU A 109 12.04 3.27 -10.96
CA LEU A 109 10.89 4.19 -11.00
C LEU A 109 11.20 5.45 -10.19
N PRO A 110 10.71 6.63 -10.60
CA PRO A 110 11.00 7.90 -9.92
C PRO A 110 10.25 8.08 -8.59
N ALA A 111 9.27 7.22 -8.32
CA ALA A 111 8.53 7.14 -7.08
C ALA A 111 7.93 5.74 -6.97
N MET A 112 7.73 5.23 -5.77
CA MET A 112 7.07 3.95 -5.53
C MET A 112 6.17 4.05 -4.30
N SER A 113 4.98 3.45 -4.39
CA SER A 113 4.06 3.29 -3.27
C SER A 113 4.19 1.89 -2.67
N MET A 114 3.90 1.75 -1.38
CA MET A 114 3.75 0.45 -0.73
C MET A 114 2.77 -0.49 -1.43
N MET A 115 1.82 0.04 -2.20
CA MET A 115 0.89 -0.77 -2.98
C MET A 115 1.62 -1.64 -4.01
N PHE A 116 2.77 -1.17 -4.50
CA PHE A 116 3.56 -1.86 -5.52
C PHE A 116 3.97 -3.27 -5.06
N PRO A 117 4.73 -3.46 -3.97
CA PRO A 117 5.11 -4.79 -3.53
C PRO A 117 3.94 -5.63 -3.00
N ILE A 118 2.89 -5.03 -2.44
CA ILE A 118 1.74 -5.77 -1.88
C ILE A 118 1.03 -6.62 -2.95
N GLU A 119 0.98 -6.16 -4.21
CA GLU A 119 0.38 -6.89 -5.33
C GLU A 119 1.03 -8.27 -5.56
N PHE A 120 2.33 -8.36 -5.27
CA PHE A 120 3.14 -9.55 -5.51
C PHE A 120 3.49 -10.31 -4.22
N ALA A 121 2.80 -10.03 -3.11
CA ALA A 121 3.11 -10.63 -1.81
C ALA A 121 3.19 -12.16 -1.84
N TRP A 122 2.37 -12.81 -2.66
CA TRP A 122 2.37 -14.27 -2.85
C TRP A 122 3.70 -14.87 -3.34
N LEU A 123 4.57 -14.06 -3.95
CA LEU A 123 5.87 -14.52 -4.43
C LEU A 123 6.92 -14.57 -3.31
N PHE A 124 6.88 -13.63 -2.37
CA PHE A 124 8.00 -13.43 -1.43
C PHE A 124 7.64 -13.57 0.05
N ALA A 125 6.36 -13.69 0.42
CA ALA A 125 5.96 -13.76 1.82
C ALA A 125 4.94 -14.89 2.08
N PRO A 126 5.02 -15.61 3.22
CA PRO A 126 3.98 -16.56 3.63
C PRO A 126 2.65 -15.85 3.97
N ARG A 127 2.77 -14.63 4.47
CA ARG A 127 1.72 -13.62 4.65
C ARG A 127 2.41 -12.27 4.73
N LEU A 128 1.73 -11.19 4.40
CA LEU A 128 2.27 -9.85 4.52
C LEU A 128 1.27 -8.98 5.25
N ALA A 129 1.61 -8.58 6.48
CA ALA A 129 0.93 -7.48 7.15
C ALA A 129 1.50 -6.15 6.66
N PHE A 130 0.68 -5.10 6.63
CA PHE A 130 1.09 -3.78 6.15
C PHE A 130 0.17 -2.71 6.74
N TRP A 131 0.65 -1.47 6.79
CA TRP A 131 -0.23 -0.31 6.99
C TRP A 131 0.33 0.94 6.31
N HIS A 132 -0.52 1.96 6.18
CA HIS A 132 -0.24 3.21 5.47
C HIS A 132 0.87 4.02 6.14
N SER A 133 1.78 4.60 5.36
CA SER A 133 2.96 5.29 5.91
C SER A 133 2.62 6.50 6.79
N ASP A 134 1.43 7.07 6.67
CA ASP A 134 0.88 8.17 7.48
C ASP A 134 -0.16 7.71 8.54
N LEU A 135 -0.14 6.42 8.91
CA LEU A 135 -0.98 5.86 9.97
C LEU A 135 -0.12 5.47 11.18
N LEU A 136 -0.60 5.85 12.37
CA LEU A 136 -0.22 5.26 13.65
C LEU A 136 -1.48 4.74 14.35
N VAL A 137 -1.35 3.65 15.12
CA VAL A 137 -2.50 2.97 15.74
C VAL A 137 -2.26 2.85 17.23
N ARG A 138 -3.25 3.15 18.07
CA ARG A 138 -3.12 2.93 19.51
C ARG A 138 -2.70 1.49 19.80
N GLU A 139 -1.76 1.31 20.72
CA GLU A 139 -1.17 0.01 21.01
C GLU A 139 -2.20 -1.10 21.31
N PRO A 140 -3.28 -0.89 22.09
CA PRO A 140 -4.27 -1.94 22.34
C PRO A 140 -4.99 -2.41 21.07
N LEU A 141 -5.33 -1.49 20.16
CA LEU A 141 -5.93 -1.85 18.88
C LEU A 141 -4.91 -2.53 17.97
N PHE A 142 -3.69 -2.00 17.94
CA PHE A 142 -2.61 -2.53 17.15
C PHE A 142 -2.28 -3.99 17.51
N ARG A 143 -2.15 -4.31 18.82
CA ARG A 143 -1.93 -5.68 19.30
C ARG A 143 -3.07 -6.62 18.90
N ARG A 144 -4.33 -6.19 19.03
CA ARG A 144 -5.48 -7.00 18.60
C ARG A 144 -5.46 -7.29 17.10
N LEU A 145 -5.14 -6.30 16.26
CA LEU A 145 -5.03 -6.50 14.82
C LEU A 145 -3.85 -7.42 14.47
N SER A 146 -2.70 -7.22 15.13
CA SER A 146 -1.53 -8.09 14.99
C SER A 146 -1.85 -9.56 15.29
N ASP A 147 -2.54 -9.84 16.40
CA ASP A 147 -2.90 -11.21 16.75
C ASP A 147 -3.93 -11.82 15.79
N ARG A 148 -4.89 -11.02 15.31
CA ARG A 148 -5.80 -11.44 14.24
C ARG A 148 -5.04 -11.79 12.97
N PHE A 149 -4.09 -10.95 12.56
CA PHE A 149 -3.27 -11.19 11.37
C PHE A 149 -2.43 -12.46 11.49
N LYS A 150 -1.95 -12.82 12.69
CA LYS A 150 -1.29 -14.12 12.94
C LYS A 150 -2.27 -15.30 12.80
N SER A 151 -3.53 -15.10 13.19
CA SER A 151 -4.57 -16.15 13.15
C SER A 151 -5.20 -16.38 11.77
N LEU A 152 -4.91 -15.54 10.77
CA LEU A 152 -5.45 -15.72 9.42
C LEU A 152 -5.09 -17.09 8.85
N ARG A 153 -6.10 -17.76 8.31
CA ARG A 153 -5.92 -18.99 7.53
C ARG A 153 -5.36 -18.62 6.16
N ASP A 154 -4.53 -19.50 5.61
CA ASP A 154 -4.06 -19.30 4.24
C ASP A 154 -5.25 -19.31 3.28
N GLY A 155 -5.29 -18.33 2.37
CA GLY A 155 -6.45 -18.03 1.53
C GLY A 155 -7.32 -16.86 2.03
N GLN A 156 -7.02 -16.30 3.21
CA GLN A 156 -7.72 -15.12 3.74
C GLN A 156 -6.92 -13.82 3.56
N THR A 157 -7.66 -12.72 3.44
CA THR A 157 -7.15 -11.35 3.57
C THR A 157 -7.95 -10.60 4.61
N GLU A 158 -7.29 -9.87 5.50
CA GLU A 158 -7.95 -8.94 6.40
C GLU A 158 -7.71 -7.49 5.94
N ALA A 159 -8.77 -6.71 5.74
CA ALA A 159 -8.68 -5.38 5.14
C ALA A 159 -9.77 -4.43 5.66
N VAL A 160 -9.46 -3.13 5.68
CA VAL A 160 -10.41 -2.08 6.09
C VAL A 160 -11.56 -1.97 5.11
N ASP A 161 -12.78 -2.13 5.62
CA ASP A 161 -14.01 -2.02 4.86
C ASP A 161 -14.44 -0.55 4.73
N MET A 162 -14.26 0.02 3.54
CA MET A 162 -14.68 1.38 3.20
C MET A 162 -15.95 1.41 2.34
N ARG A 163 -16.77 0.36 2.40
CA ARG A 163 -18.06 0.34 1.70
C ARG A 163 -19.01 1.33 2.36
N LEU A 164 -19.49 2.30 1.59
CA LEU A 164 -20.39 3.34 2.09
C LEU A 164 -21.83 2.79 2.20
N GLY A 165 -22.20 2.25 3.36
CA GLY A 165 -23.47 1.58 3.66
C GLY A 165 -24.68 1.94 2.78
N TRP A 166 -25.33 3.09 3.03
CA TRP A 166 -26.55 3.47 2.30
C TRP A 166 -26.29 3.83 0.82
N LEU A 167 -25.13 4.40 0.50
CA LEU A 167 -24.71 4.69 -0.87
C LEU A 167 -24.50 3.41 -1.68
N ARG A 168 -24.06 2.32 -1.05
CA ARG A 168 -23.96 0.99 -1.66
C ARG A 168 -25.34 0.43 -2.00
N ARG A 169 -26.36 0.67 -1.17
CA ARG A 169 -27.75 0.27 -1.49
C ARG A 169 -28.26 0.97 -2.76
N LEU A 170 -27.78 2.17 -3.06
CA LEU A 170 -28.20 2.95 -4.24
C LEU A 170 -27.29 2.76 -5.46
N ARG A 171 -25.98 2.55 -5.27
CA ARG A 171 -24.97 2.51 -6.33
C ARG A 171 -24.26 1.16 -6.50
N GLY A 172 -24.59 0.16 -5.68
CA GLY A 172 -24.21 -1.25 -5.77
C GLY A 172 -22.72 -1.56 -5.55
N HIS A 173 -21.86 -0.89 -6.32
CA HIS A 173 -20.46 -1.23 -6.54
C HIS A 173 -19.50 -0.10 -6.10
N TYR A 174 -20.01 0.84 -5.30
CA TYR A 174 -19.23 1.98 -4.80
C TYR A 174 -18.61 1.65 -3.43
N GLY A 175 -17.29 1.71 -3.35
CA GLY A 175 -16.51 1.34 -2.17
C GLY A 175 -15.23 0.59 -2.54
N ARG A 176 -14.46 0.19 -1.53
CA ARG A 176 -13.23 -0.59 -1.66
C ARG A 176 -12.87 -1.23 -0.32
N TYR A 177 -12.01 -2.25 -0.36
CA TYR A 177 -11.28 -2.71 0.83
C TYR A 177 -9.91 -2.03 0.85
N TRP A 178 -9.80 -0.87 1.50
CA TRP A 178 -8.55 -0.11 1.68
C TRP A 178 -8.85 1.18 2.45
N GLU A 179 -8.07 1.60 3.46
CA GLU A 179 -7.10 2.70 3.28
C GLU A 179 -5.91 2.66 4.25
N LEU A 180 -5.92 1.77 5.25
CA LEU A 180 -5.14 2.01 6.47
C LEU A 180 -4.22 0.85 6.84
N ILE A 181 -4.75 -0.33 7.13
CA ILE A 181 -4.00 -1.46 7.68
C ILE A 181 -4.62 -2.76 7.18
N GLY A 182 -3.80 -3.77 6.96
CA GLY A 182 -4.30 -5.07 6.49
C GLY A 182 -3.24 -6.15 6.54
N CYS A 183 -3.68 -7.35 6.19
CA CYS A 183 -2.80 -8.50 6.01
C CYS A 183 -3.35 -9.41 4.92
N THR A 184 -2.50 -9.85 4.00
CA THR A 184 -2.84 -10.86 2.99
C THR A 184 -1.98 -12.11 3.20
N THR A 185 -2.59 -13.28 3.15
CA THR A 185 -1.86 -14.56 3.16
C THR A 185 -1.36 -14.91 1.76
N ARG A 186 -0.35 -15.78 1.64
CA ARG A 186 0.23 -16.16 0.34
C ARG A 186 -0.84 -16.65 -0.63
N GLN A 187 -1.70 -17.57 -0.21
CA GLN A 187 -2.72 -18.14 -1.08
C GLN A 187 -3.80 -17.12 -1.43
N ALA A 188 -4.15 -16.20 -0.52
CA ALA A 188 -5.07 -15.11 -0.85
C ALA A 188 -4.49 -14.17 -1.90
N SER A 189 -3.23 -13.75 -1.73
CA SER A 189 -2.54 -12.88 -2.69
C SER A 189 -2.38 -13.54 -4.06
N LEU A 190 -2.11 -14.85 -4.10
CA LEU A 190 -2.03 -15.61 -5.36
C LEU A 190 -3.40 -15.68 -6.05
N ASP A 191 -4.45 -15.99 -5.29
CA ASP A 191 -5.80 -16.09 -5.83
C ASP A 191 -6.33 -14.73 -6.33
N GLN A 192 -6.02 -13.65 -5.60
CA GLN A 192 -6.28 -12.27 -6.03
C GLN A 192 -5.61 -11.97 -7.38
N PHE A 193 -4.33 -12.33 -7.54
CA PHE A 193 -3.59 -12.12 -8.78
C PHE A 193 -4.18 -12.96 -9.94
N ASN A 194 -4.49 -14.23 -9.69
CA ASN A 194 -5.07 -15.12 -10.69
C ASN A 194 -6.48 -14.70 -11.13
N ALA A 195 -7.27 -14.12 -10.23
CA ALA A 195 -8.61 -13.60 -10.53
C ALA A 195 -8.60 -12.21 -11.20
N GLY A 196 -7.43 -11.58 -11.34
CA GLY A 196 -7.29 -10.20 -11.79
C GLY A 196 -7.93 -9.20 -10.82
N CYS A 197 -7.77 -9.44 -9.52
CA CYS A 197 -8.45 -8.78 -8.41
C CYS A 197 -7.49 -8.34 -7.30
N GLY A 198 -6.36 -7.72 -7.66
CA GLY A 198 -5.35 -7.27 -6.72
C GLY A 198 -5.61 -5.92 -6.04
N TRP A 199 -4.56 -5.38 -5.45
CA TRP A 199 -4.52 -4.14 -4.68
C TRP A 199 -4.29 -2.90 -5.54
N TRP A 200 -3.71 -3.07 -6.73
CA TRP A 200 -3.44 -2.00 -7.67
C TRP A 200 -4.69 -1.36 -8.26
N ARG A 201 -4.51 -0.13 -8.75
CA ARG A 201 -5.54 0.62 -9.47
C ARG A 201 -5.85 -0.04 -10.80
N HIS A 202 -7.03 0.31 -11.33
CA HIS A 202 -7.50 -0.17 -12.63
C HIS A 202 -7.48 -1.71 -12.76
N PRO A 203 -8.14 -2.47 -11.87
CA PRO A 203 -8.12 -3.94 -11.91
C PRO A 203 -8.62 -4.53 -13.25
N MET A 204 -9.43 -3.78 -14.01
CA MET A 204 -9.87 -4.19 -15.35
C MET A 204 -8.75 -4.25 -16.40
N ALA A 205 -7.61 -3.63 -16.14
CA ALA A 205 -6.43 -3.68 -17.00
C ALA A 205 -5.44 -4.78 -16.55
N HIS A 206 -5.76 -5.53 -15.50
CA HIS A 206 -4.92 -6.63 -15.03
C HIS A 206 -4.76 -7.70 -16.13
N PRO A 207 -3.58 -8.31 -16.33
CA PRO A 207 -3.35 -9.34 -17.36
C PRO A 207 -4.32 -10.53 -17.24
N ASN A 208 -4.60 -10.96 -16.00
CA ASN A 208 -5.59 -12.00 -15.68
C ASN A 208 -7.04 -11.50 -15.52
N ALA A 209 -7.36 -10.26 -15.92
CA ALA A 209 -8.73 -9.78 -15.85
C ALA A 209 -9.64 -10.65 -16.76
N PRO A 210 -10.84 -11.03 -16.30
CA PRO A 210 -11.71 -11.89 -17.08
C PRO A 210 -12.22 -11.18 -18.33
N THR A 211 -12.53 -11.96 -19.35
CA THR A 211 -13.12 -11.48 -20.61
C THR A 211 -14.63 -11.76 -20.66
N GLY A 212 -15.33 -11.27 -21.69
CA GLY A 212 -16.74 -11.59 -21.93
C GLY A 212 -17.73 -11.01 -20.89
N PRO A 213 -18.79 -11.76 -20.51
CA PRO A 213 -19.85 -11.26 -19.61
C PRO A 213 -19.34 -10.81 -18.24
N GLN A 214 -18.38 -11.54 -17.67
CA GLN A 214 -17.79 -11.21 -16.37
C GLN A 214 -17.02 -9.88 -16.43
N ALA A 215 -16.32 -9.60 -17.54
CA ALA A 215 -15.67 -8.30 -17.76
C ALA A 215 -16.67 -7.14 -17.71
N THR A 216 -17.84 -7.33 -18.32
CA THR A 216 -18.90 -6.30 -18.37
C THR A 216 -19.45 -6.01 -16.98
N SER A 217 -19.63 -7.03 -16.13
CA SER A 217 -20.09 -6.85 -14.76
C SER A 217 -19.12 -5.99 -13.93
N ARG A 218 -17.81 -6.17 -14.12
CA ARG A 218 -16.76 -5.47 -13.37
C ARG A 218 -16.54 -4.00 -13.80
N LYS A 219 -17.06 -3.57 -14.97
CA LYS A 219 -16.98 -2.17 -15.42
C LYS A 219 -17.70 -1.17 -14.51
N LYS A 220 -18.59 -1.64 -13.62
CA LYS A 220 -19.36 -0.81 -12.69
C LYS A 220 -18.56 -0.36 -11.46
N TYR A 221 -17.44 -1.02 -11.18
CA TYR A 221 -16.61 -0.72 -10.03
C TYR A 221 -15.69 0.47 -10.30
N MET A 222 -15.18 1.05 -9.21
CA MET A 222 -14.19 2.11 -9.24
C MET A 222 -12.83 1.61 -9.79
N LYS A 223 -11.88 2.53 -9.99
CA LYS A 223 -10.53 2.22 -10.50
C LYS A 223 -9.43 2.48 -9.46
N ASP A 224 -9.80 2.63 -8.20
CA ASP A 224 -8.89 2.94 -7.10
C ASP A 224 -8.23 1.68 -6.53
N HIS A 225 -7.23 1.87 -5.67
CA HIS A 225 -6.63 0.81 -4.88
C HIS A 225 -7.66 0.05 -4.05
N GLY A 226 -7.43 -1.25 -3.84
CA GLY A 226 -8.30 -2.12 -3.04
C GLY A 226 -9.69 -2.37 -3.62
N VAL A 227 -10.00 -1.83 -4.80
CA VAL A 227 -11.23 -2.18 -5.53
C VAL A 227 -11.13 -3.59 -6.10
N GLY A 228 -9.94 -4.03 -6.52
CA GLY A 228 -9.74 -5.42 -6.95
C GLY A 228 -10.07 -6.40 -5.82
N ILE A 229 -9.67 -6.12 -4.59
CA ILE A 229 -10.03 -6.93 -3.41
C ILE A 229 -11.54 -6.97 -3.16
N LEU A 230 -12.25 -5.88 -3.42
CA LEU A 230 -13.72 -5.88 -3.38
C LEU A 230 -14.32 -6.77 -4.48
N MET A 231 -13.76 -6.73 -5.69
CA MET A 231 -14.16 -7.64 -6.76
C MET A 231 -13.84 -9.10 -6.41
N TRP A 232 -12.74 -9.35 -5.71
CA TRP A 232 -12.34 -10.69 -5.27
C TRP A 232 -13.39 -11.29 -4.33
N ASP A 233 -13.73 -10.55 -3.27
CA ASP A 233 -14.79 -10.88 -2.30
C ASP A 233 -16.14 -11.12 -3.01
N GLU A 234 -16.58 -10.18 -3.84
CA GLU A 234 -17.95 -10.19 -4.37
C GLU A 234 -18.16 -11.06 -5.63
N GLN A 235 -17.12 -11.27 -6.43
CA GLN A 235 -17.25 -11.85 -7.78
C GLN A 235 -16.33 -13.04 -8.05
N ALA A 236 -15.31 -13.26 -7.21
CA ALA A 236 -14.36 -14.36 -7.36
C ALA A 236 -14.40 -15.36 -6.19
N GLY A 237 -15.27 -15.14 -5.18
CA GLY A 237 -15.40 -16.04 -4.03
C GLY A 237 -14.30 -15.88 -2.98
N GLY A 238 -13.63 -14.73 -2.98
CA GLY A 238 -12.57 -14.42 -2.02
C GLY A 238 -13.05 -14.37 -0.57
N ASP A 239 -12.15 -14.68 0.37
CA ASP A 239 -12.41 -14.62 1.82
C ASP A 239 -11.75 -13.37 2.43
N VAL A 240 -12.55 -12.31 2.57
CA VAL A 240 -12.13 -11.05 3.19
C VAL A 240 -12.71 -10.92 4.60
N VAL A 241 -11.81 -10.82 5.57
CA VAL A 241 -12.15 -10.44 6.95
C VAL A 241 -12.14 -8.90 7.04
N ALA A 242 -13.29 -8.31 7.32
CA ALA A 242 -13.41 -6.84 7.38
C ALA A 242 -12.83 -6.26 8.67
N ILE A 243 -12.12 -5.14 8.55
CA ILE A 243 -11.72 -4.26 9.66
C ILE A 243 -12.63 -3.02 9.66
N ASN A 244 -13.17 -2.68 10.83
CA ASN A 244 -13.92 -1.43 11.00
C ASN A 244 -12.95 -0.23 10.92
N PRO A 245 -13.16 0.73 10.00
CA PRO A 245 -12.28 1.90 9.86
C PRO A 245 -12.34 2.88 11.05
N GLY A 246 -13.47 2.94 11.77
CA GLY A 246 -13.72 3.99 12.77
C GLY A 246 -12.59 4.17 13.80
N PRO A 247 -12.15 3.10 14.48
CA PRO A 247 -11.05 3.17 15.44
C PRO A 247 -9.68 3.54 14.86
N LEU A 248 -9.49 3.46 13.53
CA LEU A 248 -8.21 3.76 12.88
C LEU A 248 -8.11 5.23 12.45
N HIS A 249 -9.24 5.93 12.30
CA HIS A 249 -9.26 7.31 11.82
C HIS A 249 -8.51 8.29 12.76
N GLU A 250 -8.47 8.01 14.06
CA GLU A 250 -7.83 8.91 15.03
C GLU A 250 -6.33 9.07 14.82
N GLY A 251 -5.66 8.07 14.22
CA GLY A 251 -4.23 8.08 13.97
C GLY A 251 -3.85 8.17 12.49
N HIS A 252 -4.83 8.45 11.61
CA HIS A 252 -4.60 8.61 10.18
C HIS A 252 -4.30 10.09 9.87
N CYS A 253 -3.04 10.38 9.56
CA CYS A 253 -2.54 11.72 9.30
C CYS A 253 -2.70 12.13 7.83
N THR A 254 -3.96 12.25 7.42
CA THR A 254 -4.38 12.53 6.03
C THR A 254 -4.99 13.92 5.85
N ARG A 255 -4.93 14.43 4.62
CA ARG A 255 -5.63 15.65 4.19
C ARG A 255 -7.12 15.66 4.52
N ILE A 256 -7.78 14.50 4.55
CA ILE A 256 -9.22 14.42 4.86
C ILE A 256 -9.48 14.77 6.33
N GLY A 257 -8.57 14.40 7.23
CA GLY A 257 -8.70 14.58 8.67
C GLY A 257 -8.20 15.93 9.19
N ASN A 258 -7.51 16.73 8.36
CA ASN A 258 -6.96 18.02 8.75
C ASN A 258 -7.54 19.17 7.90
N PRO A 259 -8.46 20.00 8.46
CA PRO A 259 -9.06 21.12 7.74
C PRO A 259 -8.04 22.23 7.39
N HIS A 260 -6.88 22.25 8.06
CA HIS A 260 -5.80 23.20 7.83
C HIS A 260 -4.65 22.60 7.01
N TYR A 261 -4.88 21.47 6.34
CA TYR A 261 -3.85 20.78 5.59
C TYR A 261 -3.24 21.67 4.47
N ARG A 262 -1.93 21.88 4.54
CA ARG A 262 -1.12 22.62 3.59
C ARG A 262 -0.53 21.65 2.57
N LYS A 263 -0.86 21.85 1.30
CA LYS A 263 -0.26 21.08 0.20
C LYS A 263 1.12 21.65 -0.08
N THR A 264 2.15 20.82 0.06
CA THR A 264 3.55 21.20 -0.20
C THR A 264 4.12 20.54 -1.44
N SER A 265 3.37 19.61 -2.05
CA SER A 265 3.72 18.89 -3.27
C SER A 265 2.54 18.89 -4.28
N PRO A 266 2.77 18.52 -5.55
CA PRO A 266 1.71 18.39 -6.55
C PRO A 266 0.59 17.44 -6.12
N THR A 267 -0.63 17.63 -6.62
CA THR A 267 -1.79 16.79 -6.28
C THR A 267 -2.03 15.62 -7.24
N ASP A 268 -1.04 15.30 -8.08
CA ASP A 268 -1.14 14.29 -9.13
C ASP A 268 -0.23 13.07 -8.84
N ALA A 269 0.19 12.35 -9.89
CA ALA A 269 1.12 11.22 -9.79
C ALA A 269 2.43 11.57 -9.04
N ARG A 270 2.85 12.84 -9.06
CA ARG A 270 4.09 13.35 -8.45
C ARG A 270 3.96 13.71 -6.97
N ARG A 271 2.76 13.59 -6.37
CA ARG A 271 2.55 13.87 -4.92
C ARG A 271 3.65 13.23 -4.08
N ASP A 272 4.16 13.99 -3.14
CA ASP A 272 5.30 13.64 -2.31
C ASP A 272 4.90 13.74 -0.83
N LEU A 273 4.56 12.59 -0.24
CA LEU A 273 4.06 12.52 1.12
C LEU A 273 5.13 12.92 2.15
N SER A 274 6.42 12.77 1.80
CA SER A 274 7.53 13.13 2.69
C SER A 274 7.58 14.62 3.05
N LYS A 275 7.09 15.48 2.15
CA LYS A 275 7.01 16.93 2.35
C LYS A 275 5.72 17.32 3.05
N ASP A 276 4.65 16.65 2.65
CA ASP A 276 3.30 16.90 3.14
C ASP A 276 3.11 16.46 4.60
N LEU A 277 3.63 15.30 5.01
CA LEU A 277 3.39 14.76 6.34
C LEU A 277 3.99 15.63 7.47
N PRO A 278 5.31 15.94 7.50
CA PRO A 278 5.91 16.72 8.58
C PRO A 278 5.49 18.20 8.57
N SER A 279 4.99 18.74 7.44
CA SER A 279 4.49 20.11 7.39
C SER A 279 3.08 20.26 7.98
N ASN A 280 2.38 19.15 8.22
CA ASN A 280 1.00 19.13 8.68
C ASN A 280 0.81 18.43 10.03
N TYR A 281 1.76 17.62 10.47
CA TYR A 281 1.66 16.83 11.69
C TYR A 281 3.00 16.77 12.42
N ASP A 282 2.99 17.08 13.72
CA ASP A 282 4.11 16.83 14.60
C ASP A 282 4.05 15.38 15.13
N LEU A 283 5.10 14.60 14.87
CA LEU A 283 5.12 13.18 15.25
C LEU A 283 5.03 12.98 16.77
N ARG A 284 5.62 13.88 17.58
CA ARG A 284 5.61 13.75 19.04
C ARG A 284 4.21 14.02 19.59
N GLU A 285 3.53 15.03 19.07
CA GLU A 285 2.14 15.32 19.40
C GLU A 285 1.22 14.15 19.03
N VAL A 286 1.33 13.62 17.81
CA VAL A 286 0.55 12.46 17.36
C VAL A 286 0.80 11.26 18.27
N CYS A 287 2.07 10.95 18.57
CA CYS A 287 2.42 9.86 19.47
C CYS A 287 1.88 10.08 20.88
N ALA A 288 1.94 11.31 21.42
CA ALA A 288 1.39 11.61 22.74
C ALA A 288 -0.13 11.39 22.79
N GLN A 289 -0.87 11.88 21.79
CA GLN A 289 -2.33 11.70 21.68
C GLN A 289 -2.74 10.22 21.61
N LEU A 290 -1.93 9.41 20.91
CA LEU A 290 -2.17 7.97 20.75
C LEU A 290 -1.61 7.12 21.90
N GLY A 291 -0.86 7.69 22.83
CA GLY A 291 -0.19 6.95 23.92
C GLY A 291 1.03 6.14 23.46
N LEU A 292 1.66 6.55 22.36
CA LEU A 292 2.78 5.89 21.68
C LEU A 292 4.13 6.55 21.95
N SER A 293 4.22 7.55 22.84
CA SER A 293 5.46 8.31 23.05
C SER A 293 6.67 7.46 23.43
N HIS A 294 6.45 6.30 24.05
CA HIS A 294 7.53 5.36 24.40
C HIS A 294 8.19 4.72 23.15
N PHE A 295 7.57 4.79 21.96
CA PHE A 295 8.16 4.37 20.70
C PHE A 295 9.00 5.44 19.99
N LEU A 296 9.02 6.69 20.46
CA LEU A 296 9.79 7.78 19.84
C LEU A 296 11.31 7.59 19.95
N GLY A 297 11.78 6.69 20.83
CA GLY A 297 13.21 6.47 21.08
C GLY A 297 13.82 7.59 21.94
N PRO A 298 15.07 7.43 22.40
CA PRO A 298 15.74 8.46 23.17
C PRO A 298 15.92 9.72 22.30
N PRO A 299 15.72 10.93 22.85
CA PRO A 299 16.00 12.16 22.12
C PRO A 299 17.48 12.22 21.75
N GLY A 300 17.79 12.36 20.45
CA GLY A 300 19.15 12.60 19.95
C GLY A 300 19.82 11.44 19.21
N SER A 301 19.14 10.33 18.93
CA SER A 301 19.69 9.25 18.06
C SER A 301 19.46 9.54 16.58
N SER A 302 19.89 10.72 16.13
CA SER A 302 19.97 11.12 14.73
C SER A 302 21.45 11.29 14.42
N ASP A 303 22.10 10.21 14.00
CA ASP A 303 23.40 10.31 13.33
C ASP A 303 23.17 10.65 11.85
#